data_AF-A0AAQ0R7N5-F1
#
_entry.id   AF-A0AAQ0R7N5-F1
#
_cell.length_a   1.000
_cell.length_b   1.000
_cell.length_c   1.000
_cell.angle_alpha   90.00
_cell.angle_beta   90.00
_cell.angle_gamma   90.00
#
_symmetry.space_group_name_H-M   'P 1'
#
loop_
_entity.id
_entity.type
_entity.pdbx_description
1 polymer ?
#
loop_
_entity_poly.entity_id
_entity_poly.type
_entity_poly.pdbx_seq_one_letter_code
_entity_poly.pdbx_strand_id
1 'polypeptide(L)'
;MANTIFSEQIKKIRSNSKLTMEQFADKLGVTKSSVSMWENSNVVPREEVLRKIAVKFNISIDKLLGISVDEVDNPTLRYIHRNLEKLDEKKLEKAEKVLRTVFDDIFDDEEDEDDGY
;
A
#
# COMPACT_ATOMS: atom_id res chain seq x y z
N MET A 1 -9.54 16.89 -1.84
CA MET A 1 -10.00 16.03 -0.73
C MET A 1 -8.84 15.81 0.23
N ALA A 2 -9.12 15.72 1.53
CA ALA A 2 -8.13 15.43 2.56
C ALA A 2 -7.65 13.97 2.42
N ASN A 3 -6.33 13.73 2.43
CA ASN A 3 -5.77 12.37 2.48
C ASN A 3 -5.12 12.14 3.85
N THR A 4 -5.88 11.54 4.77
CA THR A 4 -5.42 11.26 6.14
C THR A 4 -4.32 10.18 6.17
N ILE A 5 -4.36 9.23 5.24
CA ILE A 5 -3.34 8.17 5.11
C ILE A 5 -1.98 8.80 4.82
N PHE A 6 -1.92 9.75 3.89
CA PHE A 6 -0.69 10.48 3.58
C PHE A 6 -0.14 11.20 4.81
N SER A 7 -1.00 11.93 5.55
CA SER A 7 -0.60 12.62 6.77
C SER A 7 0.00 11.68 7.81
N GLU A 8 -0.60 10.52 8.02
CA GLU A 8 -0.10 9.49 8.95
C GLU A 8 1.22 8.88 8.47
N GLN A 9 1.33 8.54 7.19
CA GLN A 9 2.55 7.95 6.60
C GLN A 9 3.73 8.91 6.70
N ILE A 10 3.55 10.19 6.37
CA ILE A 10 4.62 11.18 6.49
C ILE A 10 5.10 11.33 7.93
N LYS A 11 4.15 11.46 8.87
CA LYS A 11 4.47 11.55 10.30
C LYS A 11 5.21 10.31 10.79
N LYS A 12 4.83 9.13 10.32
CA LYS A 12 5.48 7.85 10.63
C LYS A 12 6.90 7.79 10.06
N ILE A 13 7.11 8.12 8.79
CA ILE A 13 8.42 8.15 8.14
C ILE A 13 9.35 9.11 8.88
N ARG A 14 8.88 10.33 9.19
CA ARG A 14 9.65 11.32 9.93
C ARG A 14 10.03 10.82 11.32
N SER A 15 9.07 10.28 12.07
CA SER A 15 9.27 9.84 13.45
C SER A 15 10.20 8.62 13.54
N ASN A 16 10.06 7.65 12.61
CA ASN A 16 10.95 6.49 12.52
C ASN A 16 12.38 6.88 12.13
N SER A 17 12.52 7.96 11.36
CA SER A 17 13.82 8.56 11.02
C SER A 17 14.40 9.41 12.15
N LYS A 18 13.68 9.54 13.28
CA LYS A 18 14.03 10.38 14.44
C LYS A 18 14.30 11.85 14.08
N LEU A 19 13.54 12.39 13.12
CA LEU A 19 13.70 13.75 12.63
C LEU A 19 12.64 14.68 13.23
N THR A 20 13.02 15.92 13.53
CA THR A 20 12.05 17.00 13.73
C THR A 20 11.40 17.38 12.40
N MET A 21 10.25 18.09 12.43
CA MET A 21 9.62 18.59 11.20
C MET A 21 10.56 19.52 10.41
N GLU A 22 11.42 20.24 11.10
CA GLU A 22 12.41 21.15 10.52
C GLU A 22 13.52 20.37 9.79
N GLN A 23 14.13 19.40 10.47
CA GLN A 23 15.15 18.53 9.86
C GLN A 23 14.60 17.71 8.68
N PHE A 24 13.32 17.30 8.76
CA PHE A 24 12.65 16.61 7.66
C PHE A 24 12.44 17.54 6.46
N ALA A 25 12.03 18.78 6.73
CA ALA A 25 11.87 19.81 5.71
C ALA A 25 13.20 20.12 5.01
N ASP A 26 14.29 20.28 5.77
CA ASP A 26 15.64 20.53 5.26
C ASP A 26 16.11 19.41 4.32
N LYS A 27 15.86 18.15 4.69
CA LYS A 27 16.23 16.99 3.85
C LYS A 27 15.49 16.94 2.50
N LEU A 28 14.33 17.57 2.42
CA LEU A 28 13.46 17.59 1.25
C LEU A 28 13.52 18.92 0.48
N GLY A 29 14.22 19.93 1.03
CA GLY A 29 14.31 21.27 0.44
C GLY A 29 12.98 22.01 0.46
N VAL A 30 12.19 21.85 1.54
CA VAL A 30 10.90 22.51 1.73
C VAL A 30 10.88 23.28 3.05
N THR A 31 9.79 24.01 3.33
CA THR A 31 9.63 24.69 4.62
C THR A 31 9.06 23.77 5.69
N LYS A 32 9.39 24.02 6.95
CA LYS A 32 8.75 23.40 8.13
C LYS A 32 7.22 23.57 8.13
N SER A 33 6.73 24.72 7.65
CA SER A 33 5.29 24.97 7.50
C SER A 33 4.64 23.99 6.53
N SER A 34 5.31 23.67 5.41
CA SER A 34 4.83 22.65 4.46
C SER A 34 4.68 21.29 5.14
N VAL A 35 5.71 20.85 5.88
CA VAL A 35 5.65 19.58 6.63
C VAL A 35 4.53 19.58 7.67
N SER A 36 4.31 20.70 8.37
CA SER A 36 3.18 20.82 9.31
C SER A 36 1.83 20.70 8.61
N MET A 37 1.66 21.33 7.44
CA MET A 37 0.43 21.21 6.65
C MET A 37 0.20 19.76 6.18
N TRP A 38 1.28 19.05 5.86
CA TRP A 38 1.20 17.64 5.47
C TRP A 38 0.77 16.74 6.62
N GLU A 39 1.36 16.93 7.81
CA GLU A 39 1.09 16.06 8.96
C GLU A 39 -0.19 16.40 9.72
N ASN A 40 -0.65 17.66 9.67
CA ASN A 40 -1.74 18.14 10.54
C ASN A 40 -2.93 18.76 9.79
N SER A 41 -2.80 19.07 8.49
CA SER A 41 -3.84 19.79 7.73
C SER A 41 -4.30 19.04 6.49
N ASN A 42 -3.94 17.76 6.36
CA ASN A 42 -4.32 16.88 5.24
C ASN A 42 -3.95 17.45 3.85
N VAL A 43 -2.87 18.23 3.78
CA VAL A 43 -2.37 18.79 2.52
C VAL A 43 -1.38 17.82 1.90
N VAL A 44 -1.65 17.37 0.69
CA VAL A 44 -0.70 16.56 -0.08
C VAL A 44 0.18 17.51 -0.90
N PRO A 45 1.52 17.35 -0.90
CA PRO A 45 2.41 18.18 -1.69
C PRO A 45 2.31 17.84 -3.17
N ARG A 46 2.94 18.68 -4.01
CA ARG A 46 3.06 18.42 -5.45
C ARG A 46 3.89 17.17 -5.73
N GLU A 47 3.66 16.60 -6.91
CA GLU A 47 4.32 15.38 -7.41
C GLU A 47 5.84 15.37 -7.22
N GLU A 48 6.52 16.47 -7.52
CA GLU A 48 7.98 16.58 -7.37
C GLU A 48 8.44 16.24 -5.94
N VAL A 49 7.72 16.72 -4.93
CA VAL A 49 8.03 16.48 -3.53
C VAL A 49 7.65 15.05 -3.12
N LEU A 50 6.54 14.51 -3.65
CA LEU A 50 6.19 13.09 -3.46
C LEU A 50 7.30 12.17 -3.97
N ARG A 51 7.84 12.44 -5.16
CA ARG A 51 8.99 11.71 -5.72
C ARG A 51 10.24 11.84 -4.84
N LYS A 52 10.54 13.03 -4.32
CA LYS A 52 11.66 13.24 -3.38
C LYS A 52 11.49 12.39 -2.12
N ILE A 53 10.30 12.38 -1.52
CA ILE A 53 10.01 11.57 -0.33
C ILE A 53 10.18 10.09 -0.65
N ALA A 54 9.57 9.62 -1.75
CA ALA A 54 9.64 8.23 -2.20
C ALA A 54 11.08 7.73 -2.35
N VAL A 55 11.92 8.50 -3.06
CA VAL A 55 13.34 8.16 -3.27
C VAL A 55 14.14 8.25 -1.97
N LYS A 56 13.95 9.29 -1.16
CA LYS A 56 14.75 9.52 0.05
C LYS A 56 14.49 8.48 1.14
N PHE A 57 13.25 8.02 1.25
CA PHE A 57 12.80 7.11 2.31
C PHE A 57 12.46 5.71 1.80
N ASN A 58 12.81 5.41 0.55
CA ASN A 58 12.61 4.11 -0.10
C ASN A 58 11.18 3.56 0.08
N ILE A 59 10.20 4.35 -0.35
CA ILE A 59 8.78 4.04 -0.25
C ILE A 59 8.08 4.36 -1.57
N SER A 60 7.13 3.54 -2.00
CA SER A 60 6.35 3.84 -3.21
C SER A 60 5.40 5.02 -2.97
N ILE A 61 5.08 5.76 -4.04
CA ILE A 61 4.09 6.84 -3.99
C ILE A 61 2.71 6.28 -3.66
N ASP A 62 2.38 5.08 -4.15
CA ASP A 62 1.11 4.42 -3.86
C ASP A 62 0.95 4.19 -2.36
N LYS A 63 2.00 3.68 -1.70
CA LYS A 63 2.01 3.48 -0.25
C LYS A 63 1.99 4.80 0.53
N LEU A 64 2.61 5.88 0.00
CA LEU A 64 2.52 7.21 0.60
C LEU A 64 1.09 7.74 0.56
N LEU A 65 0.39 7.53 -0.56
CA LEU A 65 -0.96 8.05 -0.78
C LEU A 65 -2.06 7.12 -0.28
N GLY A 66 -1.71 5.91 0.17
CA GLY A 66 -2.70 4.90 0.53
C GLY A 66 -3.44 4.34 -0.68
N ILE A 67 -2.85 4.43 -1.88
CA ILE A 67 -3.37 3.79 -3.07
C ILE A 67 -2.93 2.33 -2.98
N SER A 68 -3.88 1.42 -2.84
CA SER A 68 -3.65 0.01 -3.12
C SER A 68 -4.51 -0.36 -4.32
N VAL A 69 -3.86 -0.93 -5.34
CA VAL A 69 -4.55 -1.39 -6.55
C VAL A 69 -5.33 -2.68 -6.24
N ASP A 70 -4.96 -3.36 -5.15
CA ASP A 70 -5.58 -4.58 -4.63
C ASP A 70 -6.33 -4.31 -3.32
N GLU A 71 -7.05 -3.20 -3.22
CA GLU A 71 -7.91 -2.97 -2.07
C GLU A 71 -9.16 -3.85 -2.18
N VAL A 72 -8.99 -5.12 -1.83
CA VAL A 72 -10.13 -5.86 -1.33
C VAL A 72 -10.53 -5.19 -0.02
N ASP A 73 -11.53 -4.31 -0.08
CA ASP A 73 -12.19 -3.70 1.07
C ASP A 73 -13.07 -4.73 1.80
N ASN A 74 -12.54 -5.93 1.98
CA ASN A 74 -13.17 -7.02 2.70
C ASN A 74 -12.18 -7.52 3.76
N PRO A 75 -12.40 -7.18 5.05
CA PRO A 75 -11.56 -7.63 6.15
C PRO A 75 -11.38 -9.15 6.21
N THR A 76 -12.38 -9.91 5.76
CA THR A 76 -12.33 -11.37 5.69
C THR A 76 -11.35 -11.84 4.63
N LEU A 77 -11.38 -11.28 3.42
CA LEU A 77 -10.45 -11.69 2.37
C LEU A 77 -8.99 -11.37 2.76
N ARG A 78 -8.76 -10.21 3.38
CA ARG A 78 -7.44 -9.85 3.91
C ARG A 78 -6.96 -10.79 5.01
N TYR A 79 -7.88 -11.28 5.85
CA TYR A 79 -7.55 -12.29 6.87
C TYR A 79 -7.20 -13.63 6.22
N ILE A 80 -7.98 -14.07 5.24
CA ILE A 80 -7.75 -15.33 4.52
C ILE A 80 -6.40 -15.28 3.79
N HIS A 81 -6.15 -14.26 2.97
CA HIS A 81 -4.90 -14.07 2.22
C HIS A 81 -3.65 -14.21 3.10
N ARG A 82 -3.59 -13.44 4.21
CA ARG A 82 -2.47 -13.47 5.16
C ARG A 82 -2.21 -14.85 5.78
N ASN A 83 -3.24 -15.69 5.91
CA ASN A 83 -3.07 -17.04 6.45
C ASN A 83 -2.70 -18.04 5.35
N LEU A 84 -3.19 -17.85 4.12
CA LEU A 84 -2.78 -18.66 2.97
C LEU A 84 -1.30 -18.46 2.62
N GLU A 85 -0.76 -17.24 2.74
CA GLU A 85 0.68 -16.93 2.54
C GLU A 85 1.62 -17.75 3.46
N LYS A 86 1.12 -18.32 4.56
CA LYS A 86 1.92 -19.11 5.50
C LYS A 86 1.97 -20.60 5.14
N LEU A 87 1.17 -21.03 4.17
CA LEU A 87 1.06 -22.43 3.78
C LEU A 87 2.21 -22.82 2.85
N ASP A 88 2.65 -24.07 2.96
CA ASP A 88 3.49 -24.68 1.94
C ASP A 88 2.65 -25.04 0.70
N GLU A 89 3.32 -25.29 -0.42
CA GLU A 89 2.71 -25.60 -1.71
C GLU A 89 1.64 -26.70 -1.62
N LYS A 90 1.95 -27.81 -0.92
CA LYS A 90 1.03 -28.95 -0.76
C LYS A 90 -0.23 -28.60 0.04
N LYS A 91 -0.13 -27.68 1.01
CA LYS A 91 -1.28 -27.20 1.78
C LYS A 91 -2.07 -26.15 1.02
N LEU A 92 -1.41 -25.34 0.21
CA LEU A 92 -2.06 -24.35 -0.65
C LEU A 92 -2.91 -25.04 -1.72
N GLU A 93 -2.39 -26.09 -2.36
CA GLU A 93 -3.12 -26.93 -3.32
C GLU A 93 -4.38 -27.54 -2.69
N LYS A 94 -4.30 -27.99 -1.42
CA LYS A 94 -5.48 -28.48 -0.69
C LYS A 94 -6.50 -27.38 -0.43
N ALA A 95 -6.05 -26.18 -0.10
CA ALA A 95 -6.94 -25.04 0.13
C ALA A 95 -7.68 -24.65 -1.15
N GLU A 96 -6.97 -24.63 -2.29
CA GLU A 96 -7.55 -24.41 -3.61
C GLU A 96 -8.61 -25.46 -3.93
N LYS A 97 -8.28 -26.76 -3.76
CA LYS A 97 -9.23 -27.84 -4.02
C LYS A 97 -10.51 -27.72 -3.19
N VAL A 98 -10.40 -27.31 -1.92
CA VAL A 98 -11.57 -27.06 -1.07
C VAL A 98 -12.38 -25.89 -1.60
N LEU A 99 -11.74 -24.79 -1.99
CA LEU A 99 -12.43 -23.63 -2.57
C LEU A 99 -13.18 -24.01 -3.84
N ARG A 100 -12.54 -24.71 -4.78
CA ARG A 100 -13.19 -25.20 -6.02
C ARG A 100 -14.34 -26.17 -5.77
N THR A 101 -14.27 -26.94 -4.68
CA THR A 101 -15.36 -27.88 -4.33
C THR A 101 -16.58 -27.16 -3.74
N VAL A 102 -16.36 -26.03 -3.06
CA VAL A 102 -17.42 -25.32 -2.32
C VAL A 102 -18.02 -24.18 -3.15
N PHE A 103 -17.21 -23.57 -4.00
CA PHE A 103 -17.55 -22.44 -4.87
C PHE A 103 -17.07 -22.79 -6.28
N ASP A 104 -17.73 -23.73 -6.94
CA ASP A 104 -17.40 -24.10 -8.31
C ASP A 104 -17.67 -22.95 -9.30
N ASP A 105 -18.76 -22.23 -9.06
CA ASP A 105 -19.22 -21.05 -9.81
C ASP A 105 -18.23 -19.89 -9.94
N ILE A 106 -17.27 -19.75 -9.03
CA ILE A 106 -16.25 -18.67 -9.10
C ILE A 106 -15.02 -19.05 -9.94
N PHE A 107 -14.92 -20.30 -10.41
CA PHE A 107 -13.79 -20.80 -11.20
C PHE A 107 -14.19 -21.16 -12.64
N ASP A 108 -15.39 -20.81 -13.08
CA ASP A 108 -15.97 -21.27 -14.34
C ASP A 108 -15.66 -20.40 -15.57
N ASP A 109 -14.75 -19.41 -15.49
CA ASP A 109 -14.27 -18.68 -16.67
C ASP A 109 -12.76 -18.35 -16.55
N GLU A 110 -12.01 -18.63 -17.64
CA GLU A 110 -10.56 -18.38 -17.88
C GLU A 110 -9.55 -19.55 -17.72
N GLU A 111 -9.91 -20.77 -18.13
CA GLU A 111 -8.93 -21.71 -18.71
C GLU A 111 -9.44 -22.11 -20.11
N ASP A 112 -9.11 -21.31 -21.14
CA ASP A 112 -8.97 -21.70 -22.55
C ASP A 112 -8.81 -20.45 -23.48
N GLU A 113 -7.86 -19.56 -23.17
CA GLU A 113 -7.14 -18.85 -24.25
C GLU A 113 -5.67 -19.29 -24.16
N ASP A 114 -5.43 -20.47 -24.75
CA ASP A 114 -4.12 -20.84 -25.30
C ASP A 114 -3.95 -20.01 -26.58
N ASP A 115 -3.54 -18.73 -26.46
CA ASP A 115 -2.99 -17.99 -27.58
C ASP A 115 -1.62 -18.57 -27.93
N GLY A 116 -1.68 -19.72 -28.61
CA GLY A 116 -0.59 -20.29 -29.37
C GLY A 116 -0.04 -19.25 -30.35
N TYR A 117 1.22 -18.88 -30.12
CA TYR A 117 2.09 -18.26 -31.12
C TYR A 117 3.05 -19.31 -31.69
#